data_AF-A0A1C3DLR6-F1
#
_entry.id   AF-A0A1C3DLR6-F1
#
_cell.length_a   1.000
_cell.length_b   1.000
_cell.length_c   1.000
_cell.angle_alpha   90.00
_cell.angle_beta   90.00
_cell.angle_gamma   90.00
#
_symmetry.space_group_name_H-M   'P 1'
#
loop_
_entity.id
_entity.type
_entity.pdbx_description
1 polymer ?
#
loop_
_entity_poly.entity_id
_entity_poly.type
_entity_poly.pdbx_seq_one_letter_code
_entity_poly.pdbx_strand_id
1 'polypeptide(L)'
;MKHKIITTAILVSGLSLSAPVLAHFPLMQCWFEAKNVVCQAGYSDGSTAVDYDVDMFDYDDNLIAKVKTDKGSRAVFTHPETDFYLVFDAGHENPVEVDVVEIKEK
;
A
#
# COMPACT_ATOMS: atom_id res chain seq x y z
N MET A 1 23.14 58.37 -30.68
CA MET A 1 21.76 58.28 -30.14
C MET A 1 21.40 56.80 -30.06
N LYS A 2 21.42 56.22 -28.85
CA LYS A 2 20.24 55.87 -28.05
C LYS A 2 19.54 54.58 -28.51
N HIS A 3 19.76 53.53 -27.72
CA HIS A 3 18.87 52.41 -27.32
C HIS A 3 17.89 51.82 -28.35
N LYS A 4 17.73 50.49 -28.44
CA LYS A 4 17.21 49.67 -27.34
C LYS A 4 17.51 48.19 -27.52
N ILE A 5 18.05 47.64 -26.42
CA ILE A 5 18.10 46.24 -26.02
C ILE A 5 16.66 45.72 -25.97
N ILE A 6 16.21 44.86 -26.89
CA ILE A 6 15.01 44.03 -26.71
C ILE A 6 15.18 42.72 -27.51
N THR A 7 16.01 41.79 -27.03
CA THR A 7 16.07 40.45 -27.66
C THR A 7 16.16 39.27 -26.69
N THR A 8 16.03 39.48 -25.38
CA THR A 8 16.24 38.37 -24.43
C THR A 8 15.33 38.49 -23.22
N ALA A 9 14.03 38.24 -23.36
CA ALA A 9 13.12 38.21 -22.19
C ALA A 9 11.90 37.30 -22.34
N ILE A 10 11.90 36.33 -23.26
CA ILE A 10 10.78 35.36 -23.40
C ILE A 10 11.36 33.95 -23.61
N LEU A 11 12.08 33.44 -22.61
CA LEU A 11 12.44 32.02 -22.58
C LEU A 11 12.56 31.44 -21.15
N VAL A 12 12.26 32.25 -20.12
CA VAL A 12 12.41 31.88 -18.68
C VAL A 12 11.05 31.86 -17.97
N SER A 13 9.93 31.74 -18.69
CA SER A 13 8.59 31.69 -18.06
C SER A 13 7.95 30.30 -18.04
N GLY A 14 8.63 29.26 -18.57
CA GLY A 14 8.06 27.91 -18.72
C GLY A 14 8.47 26.89 -17.68
N LEU A 15 9.26 27.25 -16.66
CA LEU A 15 10.03 26.28 -15.88
C LEU A 15 9.70 26.16 -14.39
N SER A 16 8.53 26.52 -13.87
CA SER A 16 8.39 26.47 -12.39
C SER A 16 6.98 26.42 -11.79
N LEU A 17 6.09 25.50 -12.18
CA LEU A 17 4.89 25.19 -11.36
C LEU A 17 4.47 23.72 -11.49
N SER A 18 5.37 22.76 -11.24
CA SER A 18 4.93 21.37 -10.98
C SER A 18 4.47 21.27 -9.53
N ALA A 19 3.18 21.03 -9.31
CA ALA A 19 2.65 20.75 -7.97
C ALA A 19 3.22 19.42 -7.46
N PRO A 20 3.49 19.29 -6.14
CA PRO A 20 3.87 18.02 -5.57
C PRO A 20 2.70 17.04 -5.73
N VAL A 21 2.96 15.88 -6.35
CA VAL A 21 2.03 14.75 -6.30
C VAL A 21 2.26 14.02 -4.99
N LEU A 22 1.24 13.93 -4.13
CA LEU A 22 1.29 13.05 -2.96
C LEU A 22 1.02 11.63 -3.46
N ALA A 23 2.06 10.80 -3.50
CA ALA A 23 1.90 9.36 -3.67
C ALA A 23 1.49 8.77 -2.32
N HIS A 24 0.28 8.25 -2.21
CA HIS A 24 -0.06 7.37 -1.10
C HIS A 24 0.63 6.02 -1.28
N PHE A 25 0.90 5.33 -0.18
CA PHE A 25 1.47 3.98 -0.23
C PHE A 25 0.61 3.04 0.62
N PRO A 26 0.56 1.75 0.27
CA PRO A 26 -0.28 0.77 0.93
C PRO A 26 0.25 0.50 2.32
N LEU A 27 -0.68 0.18 3.20
CA LEU A 27 -0.44 -0.19 4.58
C LEU A 27 -1.25 -1.45 4.87
N MET A 28 -0.70 -2.34 5.67
CA MET A 28 -1.42 -3.47 6.21
C MET A 28 -0.96 -3.70 7.65
N GLN A 29 -1.92 -3.89 8.55
CA GLN A 29 -1.64 -4.29 9.91
C GLN A 29 -2.46 -5.53 10.25
N CYS A 30 -1.79 -6.54 10.80
CA CYS A 30 -2.40 -7.80 11.16
C CYS A 30 -2.32 -8.06 12.67
N TRP A 31 -3.31 -8.76 13.20
CA TRP A 31 -3.36 -9.22 14.59
C TRP A 31 -4.04 -10.58 14.68
N PHE A 32 -3.73 -11.32 15.74
CA PHE A 32 -4.46 -12.52 16.11
C PHE A 32 -5.78 -12.14 16.81
N GLU A 33 -6.85 -12.83 16.44
CA GLU A 33 -8.16 -12.73 17.09
C GLU A 33 -8.75 -14.13 17.23
N ALA A 34 -8.58 -14.72 18.42
CA ALA A 34 -8.94 -16.11 18.73
C ALA A 34 -8.27 -17.14 17.79
N LYS A 35 -8.98 -17.69 16.81
CA LYS A 35 -8.45 -18.67 15.84
C LYS A 35 -8.17 -18.05 14.47
N ASN A 36 -8.27 -16.74 14.37
CA ASN A 36 -8.18 -16.02 13.13
C ASN A 36 -6.94 -15.12 13.11
N VAL A 37 -6.45 -14.89 11.90
CA VAL A 37 -5.54 -13.80 11.56
C VAL A 37 -6.38 -12.74 10.87
N VAL A 38 -6.43 -11.55 11.45
CA VAL A 38 -7.20 -10.42 10.90
C VAL A 38 -6.22 -9.37 10.42
N CYS A 39 -6.35 -8.96 9.17
CA CYS A 39 -5.55 -7.88 8.59
C CYS A 39 -6.44 -6.75 8.16
N GLN A 40 -6.02 -5.53 8.45
CA GLN A 40 -6.62 -4.32 7.93
C GLN A 40 -5.68 -3.66 6.94
N ALA A 41 -6.11 -3.61 5.69
CA ALA A 41 -5.41 -2.93 4.60
C ALA A 41 -5.89 -1.48 4.47
N GLY A 42 -5.05 -0.63 3.90
CA GLY A 42 -5.38 0.77 3.62
C GLY A 42 -4.23 1.49 2.96
N TYR A 43 -4.31 2.83 2.95
CA TYR A 43 -3.29 3.67 2.34
C TYR A 43 -2.85 4.78 3.30
N SER A 44 -1.64 5.30 3.10
CA SER A 44 -1.03 6.34 3.94
C SER A 44 -1.79 7.67 3.97
N ASP A 45 -2.70 7.91 3.03
CA ASP A 45 -3.59 9.07 2.99
C ASP A 45 -4.91 8.85 3.74
N GLY A 46 -5.09 7.68 4.35
CA GLY A 46 -6.30 7.29 5.09
C GLY A 46 -7.43 6.74 4.22
N SER A 47 -7.23 6.57 2.91
CA SER A 47 -8.21 5.92 2.04
C SER A 47 -8.31 4.41 2.32
N THR A 48 -9.48 3.84 2.00
CA THR A 48 -9.82 2.43 2.28
C THR A 48 -9.45 1.51 1.12
N ALA A 49 -8.95 0.32 1.44
CA ALA A 49 -8.75 -0.76 0.48
C ALA A 49 -9.90 -1.78 0.57
N VAL A 50 -11.03 -1.51 -0.10
CA VAL A 50 -12.23 -2.38 -0.13
C VAL A 50 -12.23 -3.24 -1.40
N ASP A 51 -12.57 -4.53 -1.27
CA ASP A 51 -12.64 -5.50 -2.39
C ASP A 51 -11.27 -5.85 -3.01
N TYR A 52 -10.18 -5.59 -2.28
CA TYR A 52 -8.81 -5.95 -2.65
C TYR A 52 -8.42 -7.32 -2.11
N ASP A 53 -7.54 -8.03 -2.83
CA ASP A 53 -7.01 -9.31 -2.38
C ASP A 53 -5.94 -9.11 -1.30
N VAL A 54 -6.01 -9.93 -0.25
CA VAL A 54 -4.89 -10.21 0.65
C VAL A 54 -4.59 -11.70 0.53
N ASP A 55 -3.31 -12.00 0.32
CA ASP A 55 -2.83 -13.33 0.02
C ASP A 55 -2.00 -13.86 1.18
N MET A 56 -2.19 -15.13 1.51
CA MET A 56 -1.42 -15.84 2.52
C MET A 56 -0.55 -16.88 1.84
N PHE A 57 0.75 -16.81 2.11
CA PHE A 57 1.75 -17.72 1.57
C PHE A 57 2.43 -18.50 2.68
N ASP A 58 2.88 -19.72 2.38
CA ASP A 58 3.90 -20.40 3.17
C ASP A 58 5.32 -19.93 2.76
N TYR A 59 6.35 -20.36 3.48
CA TYR A 59 7.74 -19.97 3.17
C TYR A 59 8.38 -20.68 1.96
N ASP A 60 7.63 -21.58 1.31
CA ASP A 60 8.01 -22.12 -0.01
C ASP A 60 7.33 -21.31 -1.15
N ASP A 61 6.76 -20.14 -0.83
CA ASP A 61 6.02 -19.23 -1.72
C ASP A 61 4.75 -19.84 -2.34
N ASN A 62 4.16 -20.86 -1.71
CA ASN A 62 2.87 -21.39 -2.14
C ASN A 62 1.74 -20.53 -1.59
N LEU A 63 0.81 -20.12 -2.46
CA LEU A 63 -0.43 -19.47 -2.04
C LEU A 63 -1.31 -20.49 -1.31
N ILE A 64 -1.50 -20.32 0.00
CA ILE A 64 -2.30 -21.22 0.84
C ILE A 64 -3.70 -20.68 1.14
N ALA A 65 -3.91 -19.35 1.12
CA ALA A 65 -5.23 -18.74 1.20
C ALA A 65 -5.28 -17.36 0.55
N LYS A 66 -6.48 -16.93 0.13
CA LYS A 66 -6.76 -15.62 -0.46
C LYS A 66 -8.10 -15.12 0.05
N VAL A 67 -8.14 -13.89 0.56
CA VAL A 67 -9.36 -13.28 1.09
C VAL A 67 -9.48 -11.85 0.57
N LYS A 68 -10.69 -11.48 0.15
CA LYS A 68 -11.01 -10.09 -0.21
C LYS A 68 -11.34 -9.25 1.02
N THR A 69 -10.83 -8.03 1.05
CA THR A 69 -11.13 -7.08 2.12
C THR A 69 -12.61 -6.67 2.13
N ASP A 70 -13.20 -6.62 3.33
CA ASP A 70 -14.58 -6.19 3.53
C ASP A 70 -14.76 -4.66 3.41
N LYS A 71 -15.97 -4.16 3.70
CA LYS A 71 -16.26 -2.71 3.70
C LYS A 71 -15.45 -1.89 4.71
N GLY A 72 -14.84 -2.54 5.71
CA GLY A 72 -13.91 -1.95 6.65
C GLY A 72 -12.44 -2.16 6.27
N SER A 73 -12.17 -2.59 5.03
CA SER A 73 -10.84 -2.95 4.53
C SER A 73 -10.19 -4.13 5.27
N ARG A 74 -10.99 -5.05 5.83
CA ARG A 74 -10.47 -6.18 6.60
C ARG A 74 -10.51 -7.49 5.84
N ALA A 75 -9.41 -8.22 5.85
CA ALA A 75 -9.31 -9.62 5.44
C ALA A 75 -9.19 -10.50 6.69
N VAL A 76 -9.96 -11.58 6.75
CA VAL A 76 -9.99 -12.50 7.90
C VAL A 76 -9.69 -13.91 7.42
N PHE A 77 -8.63 -14.48 7.96
CA PHE A 77 -8.17 -15.84 7.68
C PHE A 77 -8.33 -16.71 8.92
N THR A 78 -8.55 -18.01 8.74
CA THR A 78 -8.30 -18.99 9.81
C THR A 78 -6.80 -19.20 9.93
N HIS A 79 -6.26 -19.29 11.14
CA HIS A 79 -4.83 -19.57 11.34
C HIS A 79 -4.46 -20.92 10.69
N PRO A 80 -3.42 -21.00 9.85
CA PRO A 80 -3.10 -22.23 9.10
C PRO A 80 -2.39 -23.32 9.92
N GLU A 81 -2.18 -23.11 11.23
CA GLU A 81 -1.33 -23.97 12.10
C GLU A 81 0.09 -24.26 11.53
N THR A 82 0.59 -23.41 10.63
CA THR A 82 1.94 -23.43 10.07
C THR A 82 2.51 -22.02 10.05
N ASP A 83 3.79 -21.86 9.73
CA ASP A 83 4.37 -20.54 9.45
C ASP A 83 3.82 -19.99 8.13
N PHE A 84 3.65 -18.67 8.06
CA PHE A 84 3.09 -17.97 6.90
C PHE A 84 3.51 -16.51 6.88
N TYR A 85 3.31 -15.86 5.73
CA TYR A 85 3.33 -14.41 5.61
C TYR A 85 2.15 -13.94 4.77
N LEU A 86 1.72 -12.70 5.01
CA LEU A 86 0.58 -12.09 4.33
C LEU A 86 1.03 -10.97 3.41
N VAL A 87 0.44 -10.91 2.23
CA VAL A 87 0.79 -9.96 1.18
C VAL A 87 -0.45 -9.17 0.79
N PHE A 88 -0.33 -7.84 0.81
CA PHE A 88 -1.27 -6.92 0.20
C PHE A 88 -0.58 -6.18 -0.95
N ASP A 89 -0.96 -6.54 -2.19
CA ASP A 89 -0.49 -5.90 -3.41
C ASP A 89 -1.55 -4.92 -3.95
N ALA A 90 -1.25 -3.63 -3.86
CA ALA A 90 -2.11 -2.57 -4.37
C ALA A 90 -1.86 -2.22 -5.85
N GLY A 91 -0.87 -2.86 -6.50
CA GLY A 91 -0.62 -2.82 -7.94
C GLY A 91 0.25 -1.66 -8.45
N HIS A 92 0.52 -0.63 -7.64
CA HIS A 92 1.25 0.58 -8.07
C HIS A 92 2.54 0.87 -7.29
N GLU A 93 2.93 -0.01 -6.36
CA GLU A 93 4.15 0.05 -5.57
C GLU A 93 4.56 -1.34 -5.06
N ASN A 94 5.58 -1.42 -4.20
CA ASN A 94 5.93 -2.70 -3.57
C ASN A 94 4.78 -3.18 -2.68
N PRO A 95 4.44 -4.48 -2.72
CA PRO A 95 3.45 -5.05 -1.81
C PRO A 95 3.84 -4.84 -0.35
N VAL A 96 2.84 -4.76 0.52
CA VAL A 96 3.04 -4.84 1.96
C VAL A 96 3.07 -6.30 2.35
N GLU A 97 4.15 -6.71 3.02
CA GLU A 97 4.31 -8.05 3.56
C GLU A 97 4.28 -7.97 5.09
N VAL A 98 3.54 -8.88 5.73
CA VAL A 98 3.52 -9.03 7.18
C VAL A 98 3.83 -10.48 7.51
N ASP A 99 4.99 -10.71 8.12
CA ASP A 99 5.42 -12.02 8.57
C ASP A 99 4.68 -12.42 9.86
N VAL A 100 4.36 -13.70 10.04
CA VAL A 100 3.74 -14.24 11.26
C VAL A 100 4.46 -13.81 12.55
N VAL A 101 5.80 -13.65 12.53
CA VAL A 101 6.57 -13.23 13.72
C VAL A 101 6.34 -11.77 14.12
N GLU A 102 5.77 -10.96 13.23
CA GLU A 102 5.42 -9.56 13.48
C GLU A 102 3.99 -9.41 14.03
N ILE A 103 3.17 -10.45 13.91
CA ILE A 103 1.76 -10.46 14.32
C ILE A 103 1.65 -10.67 15.83
N LYS A 104 0.78 -9.90 16.48
CA LYS A 104 0.49 -9.97 17.92
C LYS A 104 -1.01 -10.08 18.16
N GLU A 105 -1.39 -10.49 19.37
CA GLU A 105 -2.77 -10.31 19.86
C GLU A 105 -3.13 -8.81 19.90
N LYS A 106 -4.41 -8.49 19.67
CA LYS A 106 -4.92 -7.13 19.64
C LYS A 106 -4.97 -6.45 21.02
#